data_AF-A0A964BHG8-F1
#
_entry.id   AF-A0A964BHG8-F1
#
_cell.length_a   1.000
_cell.length_b   1.000
_cell.length_c   1.000
_cell.angle_alpha   90.00
_cell.angle_beta   90.00
_cell.angle_gamma   90.00
#
_symmetry.space_group_name_H-M   'P 1'
#
loop_
_entity.id
_entity.type
_entity.pdbx_description
1 polymer ?
#
loop_
_entity_poly.entity_id
_entity_poly.type
_entity_poly.pdbx_seq_one_letter_code
_entity_poly.pdbx_strand_id
1 'polypeptide(L)'
;MAKKEVDAISGVETTGHEWDGLKELNNPLPRWWVLTFYICIAWSIVYWVLMPAWPLVSDYTHGIRNHSQRTVVAEEVAALEAARAGNAAALVDADLQTIKSSQDLLQFAMANGRAAFGDNCAPCHGTGATGFTGYPNLNDDEWLWGGTLDDISQTIHYGIRSGHDEARTGDMLAFGRDEL
;
A
#
# COMPACT_ATOMS: atom_id res chain seq x y z
N MET A 1 -61.12 19.83 -0.02
CA MET A 1 -59.91 19.36 -0.72
C MET A 1 -59.07 20.58 -1.02
N ALA A 2 -57.80 20.60 -0.59
CA ALA A 2 -56.91 21.71 -0.90
C ALA A 2 -56.77 21.84 -2.43
N LYS A 3 -56.80 23.08 -2.93
CA LYS A 3 -56.71 23.36 -4.37
C LYS A 3 -55.32 22.94 -4.84
N LYS A 4 -55.26 22.03 -5.81
CA LYS A 4 -54.02 21.55 -6.41
C LYS A 4 -53.31 22.73 -7.09
N GLU A 5 -52.09 23.03 -6.67
CA GLU A 5 -51.25 24.08 -7.25
C GLU A 5 -50.40 23.48 -8.38
N VAL A 6 -50.58 23.99 -9.60
CA VAL A 6 -49.88 23.55 -10.80
C VAL A 6 -48.83 24.59 -11.16
N ASP A 7 -47.59 24.15 -11.35
CA ASP A 7 -46.50 25.01 -11.76
C ASP A 7 -46.72 25.55 -13.18
N ALA A 8 -46.48 26.85 -13.37
CA ALA A 8 -46.80 27.55 -14.62
C ALA A 8 -45.86 27.18 -15.78
N ILE A 9 -44.63 26.73 -15.49
CA ILE A 9 -43.61 26.43 -16.49
C ILE A 9 -43.67 24.96 -16.92
N SER A 10 -43.64 24.05 -15.94
CA SER A 10 -43.63 22.60 -16.18
C SER A 10 -45.02 22.01 -16.42
N GLY A 11 -46.08 22.69 -15.97
CA GLY A 11 -47.45 22.17 -16.02
C GLY A 11 -47.72 21.02 -15.05
N VAL A 12 -46.81 20.77 -14.10
CA VAL A 12 -46.85 19.65 -13.16
C VAL A 12 -47.39 20.12 -11.80
N GLU A 13 -48.17 19.27 -11.13
CA GLU A 13 -48.68 19.53 -9.79
C GLU A 13 -47.55 19.51 -8.75
N THR A 14 -47.56 20.47 -7.82
CA THR A 14 -46.60 20.50 -6.70
C THR A 14 -47.05 19.58 -5.55
N THR A 15 -46.14 19.22 -4.65
CA THR A 15 -46.43 18.36 -3.48
C THR A 15 -47.28 19.01 -2.39
N GLY A 16 -47.64 20.30 -2.55
CA GLY A 16 -48.58 21.03 -1.70
C GLY A 16 -48.00 21.71 -0.47
N HIS A 17 -46.69 21.61 -0.24
CA HIS A 17 -45.98 22.31 0.83
C HIS A 17 -44.92 23.24 0.23
N GLU A 18 -44.67 24.35 0.92
CA GLU A 18 -43.62 25.30 0.58
C GLU A 18 -42.60 25.35 1.70
N TRP A 19 -41.34 25.29 1.34
CA TRP A 19 -40.21 25.33 2.25
C TRP A 19 -39.30 26.48 1.86
N ASP A 20 -39.38 27.59 2.58
CA ASP A 20 -38.53 28.77 2.36
C ASP A 20 -38.55 29.27 0.90
N GLY A 21 -39.76 29.41 0.32
CA GLY A 21 -39.94 29.80 -1.08
C GLY A 21 -39.70 28.70 -2.11
N LEU A 22 -39.24 27.50 -1.72
CA LEU A 22 -39.08 26.35 -2.60
C LEU A 22 -40.30 25.42 -2.54
N LYS A 23 -40.68 24.89 -3.70
CA LYS A 23 -41.77 23.91 -3.88
C LYS A 23 -41.27 22.74 -4.71
N GLU A 24 -41.77 21.55 -4.44
CA GLU A 24 -41.36 20.33 -5.12
C GLU A 24 -42.39 19.91 -6.18
N LEU A 25 -41.92 19.56 -7.38
CA LEU A 25 -42.75 19.03 -8.45
C LEU A 25 -43.03 17.54 -8.24
N ASN A 26 -44.27 17.11 -8.39
CA ASN A 26 -44.66 15.71 -8.31
C ASN A 26 -44.46 15.00 -9.67
N ASN A 27 -43.20 14.94 -10.12
CA ASN A 27 -42.82 14.24 -11.34
C ASN A 27 -42.64 12.74 -11.08
N PRO A 28 -43.07 11.85 -12.00
CA PRO A 28 -42.65 10.47 -11.95
C PRO A 28 -41.14 10.38 -12.18
N LEU A 29 -40.49 9.39 -11.56
CA LEU A 29 -39.08 9.13 -11.77
C LEU A 29 -38.78 8.85 -13.25
N PRO A 30 -37.66 9.35 -13.81
CA PRO A 30 -37.29 9.07 -15.19
C PRO A 30 -37.17 7.55 -15.44
N ARG A 31 -37.80 7.06 -16.51
CA ARG A 31 -37.84 5.61 -16.81
C ARG A 31 -36.45 4.98 -16.93
N TRP A 32 -35.49 5.70 -17.51
CA TRP A 32 -34.11 5.22 -17.66
C TRP A 32 -33.42 5.08 -16.29
N TRP A 33 -33.73 5.96 -15.34
CA TRP A 33 -33.18 5.93 -13.98
C TRP A 33 -33.71 4.71 -13.23
N VAL A 34 -35.02 4.48 -13.29
CA VAL A 34 -35.67 3.31 -12.69
C VAL A 34 -35.13 2.01 -13.28
N LEU A 35 -34.97 1.96 -14.62
CA LEU A 35 -34.38 0.80 -15.29
C LEU A 35 -32.95 0.52 -14.80
N THR A 36 -32.12 1.56 -14.73
CA THR A 36 -30.73 1.45 -14.25
C THR A 36 -30.70 0.96 -12.81
N PHE A 37 -31.56 1.50 -11.95
CA PHE A 37 -31.70 1.07 -10.57
C PHE A 37 -32.02 -0.43 -10.47
N TYR A 38 -32.97 -0.93 -11.25
CA TYR A 38 -33.28 -2.36 -11.29
C TYR A 38 -32.16 -3.22 -11.88
N ILE A 39 -31.41 -2.72 -12.86
CA ILE A 39 -30.21 -3.40 -13.38
C ILE A 39 -29.16 -3.55 -12.27
N CYS A 40 -28.92 -2.52 -11.47
CA CYS A 40 -28.00 -2.60 -10.33
C CYS A 40 -28.45 -3.64 -9.29
N ILE A 41 -29.76 -3.74 -9.01
CA ILE A 41 -30.30 -4.78 -8.13
C ILE A 41 -30.09 -6.17 -8.73
N ALA A 42 -30.40 -6.36 -10.02
CA ALA A 42 -30.18 -7.64 -10.67
C ALA A 42 -28.70 -8.03 -10.65
N TRP A 43 -27.80 -7.07 -10.92
CA TRP A 43 -26.36 -7.27 -10.87
C TRP A 43 -25.86 -7.62 -9.47
N SER A 44 -26.37 -6.96 -8.42
CA SER A 44 -25.95 -7.26 -7.05
C SER A 44 -26.34 -8.67 -6.62
N ILE A 45 -27.53 -9.15 -7.01
CA ILE A 45 -27.98 -10.52 -6.77
C ILE A 45 -27.08 -11.51 -7.52
N VAL A 46 -26.76 -11.24 -8.79
CA VAL A 46 -25.84 -12.09 -9.56
C VAL A 46 -24.45 -12.14 -8.90
N TYR A 47 -23.91 -11.00 -8.50
CA TYR A 47 -22.60 -10.93 -7.87
C TYR A 47 -22.57 -11.66 -6.52
N TRP A 48 -23.65 -11.52 -5.73
CA TRP A 48 -23.84 -12.23 -4.46
C TRP A 48 -23.82 -13.75 -4.60
N VAL A 49 -24.40 -14.29 -5.68
CA VAL A 49 -24.38 -15.73 -5.97
C VAL A 49 -23.00 -16.19 -6.49
N LEU A 50 -22.31 -15.35 -7.27
CA LEU A 50 -21.04 -15.71 -7.89
C LEU A 50 -19.85 -15.64 -6.93
N MET A 51 -19.88 -14.72 -5.96
CA MET A 51 -18.72 -14.33 -5.14
C MET A 51 -18.96 -14.61 -3.65
N PRO A 52 -17.89 -14.61 -2.84
CA PRO A 52 -18.04 -14.66 -1.39
C PRO A 52 -18.88 -13.51 -0.84
N ALA A 53 -19.77 -13.79 0.11
CA ALA A 53 -20.70 -12.76 0.59
C ALA A 53 -21.06 -12.82 2.08
N TRP A 54 -21.78 -13.84 2.55
CA TRP A 54 -22.39 -13.82 3.88
C TRP A 54 -21.51 -14.57 4.90
N PRO A 55 -21.07 -13.94 5.99
CA PRO A 55 -20.45 -14.65 7.12
C PRO A 55 -21.47 -15.52 7.86
N LEU A 56 -21.19 -16.82 7.91
CA LEU A 56 -21.85 -17.81 8.76
C LEU A 56 -21.11 -17.92 10.11
N VAL A 57 -21.68 -18.67 11.06
CA VAL A 57 -21.11 -18.81 12.42
C VAL A 57 -19.67 -19.35 12.40
N SER A 58 -19.33 -20.19 11.42
CA SER A 58 -18.01 -20.84 11.31
C SER A 58 -17.33 -20.69 9.95
N ASP A 59 -18.00 -20.09 8.96
CA ASP A 59 -17.50 -19.98 7.58
C ASP A 59 -18.20 -18.82 6.84
N TYR A 60 -18.16 -18.78 5.51
CA TYR A 60 -18.93 -17.85 4.69
C TYR A 60 -19.46 -18.53 3.43
N THR A 61 -20.41 -17.90 2.75
CA THR A 61 -20.87 -18.38 1.44
C THR A 61 -19.76 -18.16 0.42
N HIS A 62 -19.15 -19.20 -0.14
CA HIS A 62 -18.04 -19.09 -1.10
C HIS A 62 -18.45 -18.62 -2.51
N GLY A 63 -19.75 -18.67 -2.82
CA GLY A 63 -20.28 -18.41 -4.16
C GLY A 63 -19.91 -19.52 -5.16
N ILE A 64 -20.41 -19.42 -6.40
CA ILE A 64 -20.16 -20.43 -7.45
C ILE A 64 -18.69 -20.43 -7.90
N ARG A 65 -18.00 -19.28 -7.84
CA ARG A 65 -16.62 -19.17 -8.32
C ARG A 65 -15.56 -19.62 -7.32
N ASN A 66 -15.94 -19.87 -6.07
CA ASN A 66 -15.02 -20.23 -4.98
C ASN A 66 -13.77 -19.31 -4.93
N HIS A 67 -13.97 -18.02 -5.19
CA HIS A 67 -12.89 -17.05 -5.34
C HIS A 67 -12.49 -16.51 -3.97
N SER A 68 -11.20 -16.47 -3.64
CA SER A 68 -10.70 -15.85 -2.41
C SER A 68 -9.57 -14.89 -2.73
N GLN A 69 -9.68 -13.63 -2.29
CA GLN A 69 -8.59 -12.66 -2.47
C GLN A 69 -7.29 -13.11 -1.79
N ARG A 70 -7.40 -13.85 -0.68
CA ARG A 70 -6.22 -14.39 0.02
C ARG A 70 -5.51 -15.46 -0.81
N THR A 71 -6.26 -16.33 -1.49
CA THR A 71 -5.64 -17.36 -2.35
C THR A 71 -5.04 -16.72 -3.60
N VAL A 72 -5.73 -15.76 -4.21
CA VAL A 72 -5.19 -15.01 -5.36
C VAL A 72 -3.88 -14.33 -5.02
N VAL A 73 -3.81 -13.60 -3.90
CA VAL A 73 -2.56 -12.95 -3.48
C VAL A 73 -1.46 -13.98 -3.21
N ALA A 74 -1.78 -15.09 -2.55
CA ALA A 74 -0.79 -16.15 -2.29
C ALA A 74 -0.25 -16.76 -3.59
N GLU A 75 -1.13 -17.03 -4.57
CA GLU A 75 -0.76 -17.56 -5.89
C GLU A 75 0.08 -16.56 -6.69
N GLU A 76 -0.31 -15.28 -6.70
CA GLU A 76 0.42 -14.22 -7.41
C GLU A 76 1.81 -13.97 -6.81
N VAL A 77 1.92 -13.95 -5.47
CA VAL A 77 3.22 -13.82 -4.79
C VAL A 77 4.11 -15.03 -5.10
N ALA A 78 3.58 -16.25 -5.00
CA ALA A 78 4.34 -17.47 -5.32
C ALA A 78 4.79 -17.50 -6.79
N ALA A 79 3.95 -17.03 -7.73
CA ALA A 79 4.31 -16.92 -9.13
C ALA A 79 5.42 -15.88 -9.36
N LEU A 80 5.37 -14.74 -8.65
CA LEU A 80 6.43 -13.72 -8.69
C LEU A 80 7.75 -14.24 -8.12
N GLU A 81 7.71 -14.95 -6.99
CA GLU A 81 8.89 -15.60 -6.39
C GLU A 81 9.50 -16.60 -7.36
N ALA A 82 8.70 -17.49 -7.96
CA ALA A 82 9.17 -18.45 -8.95
C ALA A 82 9.78 -17.78 -10.20
N ALA A 83 9.17 -16.69 -10.69
CA ALA A 83 9.71 -15.91 -11.80
C ALA A 83 11.03 -15.21 -11.48
N ARG A 84 11.24 -14.85 -10.20
CA ARG A 84 12.46 -14.18 -9.73
C ARG A 84 13.54 -15.16 -9.26
N ALA A 85 13.18 -16.40 -8.90
CA ALA A 85 14.07 -17.37 -8.27
C ALA A 85 15.38 -17.60 -9.04
N GLY A 86 15.34 -17.68 -10.37
CA GLY A 86 16.55 -17.91 -11.18
C GLY A 86 17.62 -16.82 -11.03
N ASN A 87 17.22 -15.55 -11.07
CA ASN A 87 18.15 -14.42 -10.98
C ASN A 87 18.43 -14.01 -9.52
N ALA A 88 17.45 -14.20 -8.63
CA ALA A 88 17.57 -13.86 -7.23
C ALA A 88 18.39 -14.89 -6.43
N ALA A 89 18.30 -16.19 -6.73
CA ALA A 89 19.03 -17.22 -6.00
C ALA A 89 20.55 -17.00 -6.07
N ALA A 90 21.06 -16.65 -7.26
CA ALA A 90 22.48 -16.34 -7.43
C ALA A 90 22.95 -15.12 -6.61
N LEU A 91 22.05 -14.19 -6.29
CA LEU A 91 22.35 -13.04 -5.43
C LEU A 91 22.23 -13.39 -3.95
N VAL A 92 21.24 -14.20 -3.57
CA VAL A 92 20.97 -14.60 -2.18
C VAL A 92 22.03 -15.57 -1.65
N ASP A 93 22.51 -16.48 -2.49
CA ASP A 93 23.49 -17.51 -2.08
C ASP A 93 24.94 -17.00 -2.12
N ALA A 94 25.20 -15.88 -2.80
CA ALA A 94 26.54 -15.32 -2.93
C ALA A 94 26.90 -14.45 -1.72
N ASP A 95 28.14 -14.55 -1.24
CA ASP A 95 28.66 -13.61 -0.26
C ASP A 95 28.87 -12.21 -0.88
N LEU A 96 28.91 -11.18 -0.03
CA LEU A 96 28.99 -9.78 -0.47
C LEU A 96 30.27 -9.47 -1.29
N GLN A 97 31.39 -10.18 -1.03
CA GLN A 97 32.62 -9.98 -1.80
C GLN A 97 32.51 -10.59 -3.19
N THR A 98 31.88 -11.76 -3.30
CA THR A 98 31.58 -12.40 -4.59
C THR A 98 30.65 -11.53 -5.44
N ILE A 99 29.60 -10.96 -4.84
CA ILE A 99 28.69 -10.02 -5.52
C ILE A 99 29.46 -8.80 -6.04
N LYS A 100 30.32 -8.21 -5.21
CA LYS A 100 31.14 -7.05 -5.59
C LYS A 100 32.13 -7.35 -6.72
N SER A 101 32.66 -8.57 -6.76
CA SER A 101 33.72 -8.96 -7.71
C SER A 101 33.19 -9.48 -9.05
N SER A 102 31.92 -9.91 -9.12
CA SER A 102 31.28 -10.38 -10.34
C SER A 102 30.51 -9.24 -11.02
N GLN A 103 30.87 -8.91 -12.27
CA GLN A 103 30.23 -7.82 -13.00
C GLN A 103 28.72 -8.05 -13.15
N ASP A 104 28.30 -9.26 -13.53
CA ASP A 104 26.89 -9.55 -13.79
C ASP A 104 26.06 -9.51 -12.49
N LEU A 105 26.60 -10.07 -11.40
CA LEU A 105 25.93 -10.02 -10.09
C LEU A 105 25.89 -8.61 -9.54
N LEU A 106 26.96 -7.82 -9.67
CA LEU A 106 27.00 -6.44 -9.22
C LEU A 106 25.99 -5.58 -9.97
N GLN A 107 25.89 -5.71 -11.30
CA GLN A 107 24.92 -4.95 -12.09
C GLN A 107 23.48 -5.29 -11.67
N PHE A 108 23.20 -6.59 -11.47
CA PHE A 108 21.90 -7.03 -11.00
C PHE A 108 21.60 -6.54 -9.57
N ALA A 109 22.57 -6.62 -8.66
CA ALA A 109 22.47 -6.14 -7.28
C ALA A 109 22.23 -4.62 -7.22
N MET A 110 22.92 -3.84 -8.05
CA MET A 110 22.76 -2.39 -8.11
C MET A 110 21.39 -1.98 -8.68
N ALA A 111 20.89 -2.70 -9.68
CA ALA A 111 19.56 -2.43 -10.24
C ALA A 111 18.45 -2.67 -9.21
N ASN A 112 18.48 -3.81 -8.51
CA ASN A 112 17.51 -4.13 -7.46
C ASN A 112 17.72 -3.27 -6.20
N GLY A 113 18.97 -3.07 -5.81
CA GLY A 113 19.37 -2.25 -4.67
C GLY A 113 18.94 -0.80 -4.81
N ARG A 114 18.96 -0.23 -6.02
CA ARG A 114 18.45 1.12 -6.27
C ARG A 114 16.95 1.24 -5.99
N ALA A 115 16.16 0.25 -6.38
CA ALA A 115 14.73 0.22 -6.08
C ALA A 115 14.51 0.06 -4.56
N ALA A 116 15.18 -0.92 -3.95
CA ALA A 116 15.09 -1.16 -2.51
C ALA A 116 15.51 0.06 -1.68
N PHE A 117 16.57 0.76 -2.08
CA PHE A 117 17.02 1.99 -1.44
C PHE A 117 15.99 3.11 -1.58
N GLY A 118 15.39 3.27 -2.77
CA GLY A 118 14.33 4.25 -3.01
C GLY A 118 13.12 4.04 -2.10
N ASP A 119 12.69 2.79 -1.95
CA ASP A 119 11.49 2.44 -1.18
C ASP A 119 11.73 2.51 0.34
N ASN A 120 12.92 2.11 0.81
CA ASN A 120 13.16 1.85 2.24
C ASN A 120 14.15 2.80 2.91
N CYS A 121 15.09 3.40 2.17
CA CYS A 121 16.22 4.14 2.75
C CYS A 121 16.19 5.63 2.41
N ALA A 122 15.74 5.99 1.20
CA ALA A 122 15.69 7.35 0.70
C ALA A 122 14.89 8.33 1.56
N PRO A 123 13.80 7.94 2.26
CA PRO A 123 13.10 8.86 3.16
C PRO A 123 13.99 9.45 4.27
N CYS A 124 15.02 8.72 4.70
CA CYS A 124 15.94 9.13 5.76
C CYS A 124 17.30 9.60 5.22
N HIS A 125 17.84 8.92 4.20
CA HIS A 125 19.17 9.23 3.67
C HIS A 125 19.14 10.09 2.40
N GLY A 126 17.96 10.51 1.95
CA GLY A 126 17.76 11.27 0.72
C GLY A 126 17.85 10.38 -0.54
N THR A 127 17.27 10.85 -1.64
CA THR A 127 17.24 10.12 -2.92
C THR A 127 18.63 9.92 -3.54
N GLY A 128 19.57 10.82 -3.23
CA GLY A 128 20.98 10.74 -3.62
C GLY A 128 21.88 10.11 -2.56
N ALA A 129 21.31 9.54 -1.49
CA ALA A 129 22.04 8.99 -0.35
C ALA A 129 22.93 10.02 0.40
N THR A 130 22.66 11.31 0.25
CA THR A 130 23.49 12.41 0.80
C THR A 130 23.21 12.73 2.28
N GLY A 131 22.18 12.14 2.87
CA GLY A 131 21.76 12.44 4.23
C GLY A 131 21.24 13.87 4.41
N PHE A 132 20.98 14.24 5.67
CA PHE A 132 20.67 15.59 6.14
C PHE A 132 20.88 15.65 7.67
N THR A 133 20.61 16.78 8.31
CA THR A 133 20.79 16.90 9.77
C THR A 133 20.06 15.78 10.52
N GLY A 134 20.83 14.96 11.25
CA GLY A 134 20.33 13.80 11.99
C GLY A 134 20.44 12.45 11.25
N TYR A 135 20.75 12.45 9.95
CA TYR A 135 20.86 11.24 9.12
C TYR A 135 22.16 11.22 8.31
N PRO A 136 22.98 10.16 8.43
CA PRO A 136 24.27 10.06 7.74
C PRO A 136 24.19 10.19 6.22
N ASN A 137 25.23 10.77 5.64
CA ASN A 137 25.56 10.63 4.22
C ASN A 137 26.12 9.22 4.00
N LEU A 138 25.59 8.48 3.02
CA LEU A 138 26.03 7.12 2.68
C LEU A 138 26.86 7.09 1.39
N ASN A 139 27.12 8.25 0.80
CA ASN A 139 27.85 8.40 -0.46
C ASN A 139 29.27 8.98 -0.25
N ASP A 140 29.72 9.12 1.00
CA ASP A 140 31.10 9.50 1.32
C ASP A 140 31.88 8.34 1.95
N ASP A 141 33.11 8.64 2.35
CA ASP A 141 34.04 7.67 2.94
C ASP A 141 34.02 7.70 4.48
N GLU A 142 33.07 8.41 5.11
CA GLU A 142 33.03 8.59 6.57
C GLU A 142 31.96 7.70 7.23
N TRP A 143 32.41 6.64 7.90
CA TRP A 143 31.52 5.62 8.47
C TRP A 143 31.57 5.58 10.00
N LEU A 144 30.50 5.99 10.67
CA LEU A 144 30.36 5.96 12.13
C LEU A 144 30.49 4.55 12.72
N TRP A 145 30.04 3.54 11.98
CA TRP A 145 29.92 2.16 12.43
C TRP A 145 30.80 1.17 11.65
N GLY A 146 31.79 1.67 10.92
CA GLY A 146 32.60 0.90 9.98
C GLY A 146 32.02 0.89 8.56
N GLY A 147 32.91 0.95 7.56
CA GLY A 147 32.56 1.06 6.14
C GLY A 147 32.87 -0.20 5.33
N THR A 148 33.19 -1.31 5.99
CA THR A 148 33.34 -2.60 5.30
C THR A 148 31.96 -3.15 4.90
N LEU A 149 31.91 -4.07 3.92
CA LEU A 149 30.63 -4.68 3.52
C LEU A 149 29.94 -5.39 4.70
N ASP A 150 30.73 -6.05 5.55
CA ASP A 150 30.21 -6.74 6.73
C ASP A 150 29.68 -5.74 7.78
N ASP A 151 30.38 -4.62 7.98
CA ASP A 151 29.92 -3.58 8.91
C ASP A 151 28.58 -2.98 8.48
N ILE A 152 28.46 -2.64 7.19
CA ILE A 152 27.25 -2.08 6.58
C ILE A 152 26.11 -3.10 6.65
N SER A 153 26.39 -4.36 6.30
CA SER A 153 25.42 -5.46 6.37
C SER A 153 24.86 -5.63 7.78
N GLN A 154 25.73 -5.64 8.80
CA GLN A 154 25.31 -5.72 10.19
C GLN A 154 24.38 -4.56 10.57
N THR A 155 24.72 -3.32 10.19
CA THR A 155 23.87 -2.15 10.45
C THR A 155 22.52 -2.25 9.74
N ILE A 156 22.45 -2.79 8.52
CA ILE A 156 21.19 -2.98 7.80
C ILE A 156 20.32 -4.07 8.44
N HIS A 157 20.91 -5.20 8.82
CA HIS A 157 20.18 -6.33 9.37
C HIS A 157 19.69 -6.11 10.81
N TYR A 158 20.50 -5.45 11.64
CA TYR A 158 20.22 -5.34 13.08
C TYR A 158 19.93 -3.92 13.53
N GLY A 159 20.29 -2.91 12.74
CA GLY A 159 20.04 -1.51 13.06
C GLY A 159 20.92 -0.93 14.17
N ILE A 160 20.61 0.31 14.54
CA ILE A 160 21.23 1.06 15.63
C ILE A 160 20.18 1.26 16.74
N ARG A 161 20.49 0.85 17.97
CA ARG A 161 19.55 0.92 19.12
C ARG A 161 18.18 0.28 18.86
N SER A 162 18.11 -0.76 18.03
CA SER A 162 16.86 -1.45 17.68
C SER A 162 16.31 -2.34 18.79
N GLY A 163 17.13 -2.65 19.81
CA GLY A 163 16.84 -3.64 20.85
C GLY A 163 17.23 -5.08 20.48
N HIS A 164 17.81 -5.30 19.29
CA HIS A 164 18.42 -6.59 18.92
C HIS A 164 19.79 -6.76 19.59
N ASP A 165 20.16 -7.99 19.97
CA ASP A 165 21.43 -8.27 20.66
C ASP A 165 22.67 -7.90 19.83
N GLU A 166 22.57 -8.05 18.51
CA GLU A 166 23.63 -7.71 17.54
C GLU A 166 23.56 -6.26 17.03
N ALA A 167 22.60 -5.46 17.53
CA ALA A 167 22.47 -4.07 17.15
C ALA A 167 23.62 -3.24 17.71
N ARG A 168 24.03 -2.21 16.97
CA ARG A 168 25.05 -1.28 17.45
C ARG A 168 24.41 -0.22 18.35
N THR A 169 25.19 0.29 19.29
CA THR A 169 24.79 1.34 20.23
C THR A 169 25.74 2.53 20.12
N GLY A 170 25.20 3.74 20.24
CA GLY A 170 25.96 4.97 20.07
C GLY A 170 25.44 6.10 20.90
N ASP A 171 25.52 5.99 22.22
CA ASP A 171 24.97 6.98 23.13
C ASP A 171 26.00 8.09 23.40
N MET A 172 25.71 9.28 22.89
CA MET A 172 26.43 10.47 23.30
C MET A 172 25.90 10.89 24.67
N LEU A 173 26.75 10.72 25.70
CA LEU A 173 26.41 11.07 27.07
C LEU A 173 26.12 12.57 27.20
N ALA A 174 25.20 12.92 28.10
CA ALA A 174 24.84 14.30 28.35
C ALA A 174 25.77 14.93 29.40
N PHE A 175 27.07 15.04 29.09
CA PHE A 175 28.12 15.52 30.02
C PHE A 175 27.74 16.81 30.78
N GLY A 176 27.07 17.76 30.12
CA GLY A 176 26.66 19.02 30.76
C GLY A 176 25.49 18.92 31.74
N ARG A 177 24.61 17.93 31.60
CA ARG A 177 23.50 17.66 32.53
C ARG A 177 23.94 16.72 33.65
N ASP A 178 24.73 15.71 33.28
CA ASP A 178 25.10 14.60 34.15
C ASP A 178 26.40 14.86 34.93
N GLU A 179 27.06 16.01 34.69
CA GLU A 179 28.32 16.45 35.33
C GLU A 179 29.43 15.38 35.28
N LEU A 180 29.51 14.66 34.14
CA LEU A 180 30.47 13.60 33.87
C LEU A 180 31.79 14.11 33.28
#